data_AF-A0A4R0JW40-F1
#
_entry.id   AF-A0A4R0JW40-F1
#
_cell.length_a   1.000
_cell.length_b   1.000
_cell.length_c   1.000
_cell.angle_alpha   90.00
_cell.angle_beta   90.00
_cell.angle_gamma   90.00
#
_symmetry.space_group_name_H-M   'P 1'
#
loop_
_entity.id
_entity.type
_entity.pdbx_description
1 polymer ?
#
loop_
_entity_poly.entity_id
_entity_poly.type
_entity_poly.pdbx_seq_one_letter_code
_entity_poly.pdbx_strand_id
1 'polypeptide(L)'
;MRKLLGAAVMSGAVVAGLMVGTPAQASTTGTQACDLVTAPSVGYSALMLYVAVGLEGCSTSVTEVRVELQKGPSASGPFTTVAETYAYSGGGAWFDEGTGCGYYVGVAHWQDQTETSPNPAYYCN
;
A
#
# COMPACT_ATOMS: atom_id res chain seq x y z
N MET A 1 -0.49 30.09 -45.83
CA MET A 1 0.34 29.45 -46.88
C MET A 1 1.13 28.31 -46.24
N ARG A 2 1.06 27.11 -46.85
CA ARG A 2 2.01 25.95 -46.82
C ARG A 2 2.53 25.47 -45.45
N LYS A 3 2.06 24.33 -44.91
CA LYS A 3 2.45 22.91 -45.20
C LYS A 3 3.91 22.57 -44.86
N LEU A 4 4.09 21.75 -43.83
CA LEU A 4 5.06 20.65 -43.63
C LEU A 4 4.30 19.64 -42.76
N LEU A 5 3.66 18.53 -43.20
CA LEU A 5 4.13 17.36 -43.93
C LEU A 5 5.50 16.84 -43.48
N GLY A 6 5.47 15.83 -42.61
CA GLY A 6 5.99 14.53 -43.03
C GLY A 6 7.12 13.91 -42.22
N ALA A 7 6.96 12.59 -42.05
CA ALA A 7 7.96 11.54 -41.89
C ALA A 7 8.35 11.10 -40.48
N ALA A 8 7.85 9.89 -40.18
CA ALA A 8 8.39 8.91 -39.25
C ALA A 8 9.87 8.57 -39.53
N VAL A 9 10.53 7.91 -38.58
CA VAL A 9 11.15 6.56 -38.73
C VAL A 9 12.03 6.21 -37.51
N MET A 10 11.64 5.10 -36.88
CA MET A 10 12.43 4.01 -36.27
C MET A 10 13.34 4.19 -35.03
N SER A 11 12.99 3.34 -34.06
CA SER A 11 13.85 2.32 -33.42
C SER A 11 15.10 2.78 -32.69
N GLY A 12 14.96 2.96 -31.38
CA GLY A 12 16.03 2.73 -30.41
C GLY A 12 15.63 1.58 -29.49
N ALA A 13 16.19 0.39 -29.69
CA ALA A 13 16.21 -0.65 -28.67
C ALA A 13 17.13 -0.17 -27.54
N VAL A 14 16.62 -0.11 -26.31
CA VAL A 14 17.44 0.04 -25.11
C VAL A 14 17.16 -1.14 -24.20
N VAL A 15 18.23 -1.86 -23.92
CA VAL A 15 18.33 -3.01 -23.03
C VAL A 15 18.23 -2.53 -21.57
N ALA A 16 17.77 -3.43 -20.71
CA ALA A 16 18.04 -3.52 -19.27
C ALA A 16 16.92 -3.10 -18.30
N GLY A 17 16.64 -4.03 -17.39
CA GLY A 17 15.94 -3.81 -16.13
C GLY A 17 14.47 -4.21 -16.18
N LEU A 18 14.12 -5.25 -15.42
CA LEU A 18 12.76 -5.37 -14.88
C LEU A 18 12.48 -4.09 -14.07
N MET A 19 11.93 -3.08 -14.71
CA MET A 19 11.27 -1.99 -14.01
C MET A 19 9.95 -2.59 -13.53
N VAL A 20 9.87 -2.93 -12.24
CA VAL A 20 8.58 -3.12 -11.57
C VAL A 20 7.86 -1.80 -11.79
N GLY A 21 6.89 -1.79 -12.71
CA GLY A 21 6.10 -0.61 -13.00
C GLY A 21 5.34 -0.25 -11.74
N THR A 22 5.79 0.78 -11.03
CA THR A 22 4.92 1.53 -10.13
C THR A 22 3.72 1.96 -10.98
N PRO A 23 2.47 1.69 -10.57
CA PRO A 23 1.32 2.16 -11.33
C PRO A 23 1.36 3.69 -11.31
N ALA A 24 1.77 4.29 -12.43
CA ALA A 24 1.65 5.72 -12.64
C ALA A 24 0.15 6.04 -12.77
N GLN A 25 -0.45 6.58 -11.71
CA GLN A 25 -1.84 7.02 -11.76
C GLN A 25 -1.95 8.23 -12.69
N ALA A 26 -2.91 8.17 -13.61
CA ALA A 26 -3.37 9.33 -14.34
C ALA A 26 -4.06 10.27 -13.33
N SER A 27 -3.45 11.44 -13.08
CA SER A 27 -4.00 12.44 -12.17
C SER A 27 -5.31 12.98 -12.74
N THR A 28 -6.44 12.52 -12.22
CA THR A 28 -7.73 13.16 -12.42
C THR A 28 -7.77 14.46 -11.60
N THR A 29 -8.21 15.54 -12.22
CA THR A 29 -8.35 16.85 -11.57
C THR A 29 -9.37 16.73 -10.43
N GLY A 30 -8.91 16.65 -9.18
CA GLY A 30 -9.75 16.54 -7.98
C GLY A 30 -9.23 15.59 -6.88
N THR A 31 -8.36 14.65 -7.25
CA THR A 31 -7.69 13.74 -6.32
C THR A 31 -6.40 14.40 -5.81
N GLN A 32 -6.22 14.57 -4.49
CA GLN A 32 -4.90 14.96 -3.98
C GLN A 32 -3.87 13.92 -4.46
N ALA A 33 -2.76 14.38 -5.05
CA ALA A 33 -1.66 13.54 -5.52
C ALA A 33 -0.87 13.01 -4.32
N CYS A 34 -1.49 12.11 -3.58
CA CYS A 34 -0.94 11.46 -2.40
C CYS A 34 -0.69 10.00 -2.71
N ASP A 35 0.42 9.46 -2.22
CA ASP A 35 0.74 8.05 -2.33
C ASP A 35 0.50 7.35 -0.99
N LEU A 36 -0.34 6.33 -0.98
CA LEU A 36 -0.59 5.49 0.18
C LEU A 36 0.63 4.61 0.44
N VAL A 37 1.16 4.71 1.65
CA VAL A 37 2.25 3.85 2.12
C VAL A 37 1.83 3.12 3.39
N THR A 38 2.33 1.91 3.55
CA THR A 38 2.14 1.10 4.75
C THR A 38 3.50 0.67 5.30
N ALA A 39 3.56 0.34 6.59
CA ALA A 39 4.77 -0.21 7.19
C ALA A 39 5.23 -1.50 6.49
N PRO A 40 6.54 -1.78 6.49
CA PRO A 40 7.09 -2.96 5.83
C PRO A 40 6.54 -4.28 6.37
N SER A 41 6.07 -4.30 7.62
CA SER A 41 5.46 -5.45 8.28
C SER A 41 4.42 -5.00 9.31
N VAL A 42 3.54 -5.91 9.72
CA VAL A 42 2.74 -5.75 10.94
C VAL A 42 3.69 -5.65 12.14
N GLY A 43 3.38 -4.78 13.09
CA GLY A 43 4.09 -4.63 14.35
C GLY A 43 3.30 -5.19 15.53
N TYR A 44 3.97 -5.36 16.67
CA TYR A 44 3.32 -5.78 17.92
C TYR A 44 3.84 -4.93 19.07
N SER A 45 2.93 -4.37 19.86
CA SER A 45 3.23 -3.53 21.02
C SER A 45 2.01 -3.47 21.94
N ALA A 46 2.24 -3.27 23.24
CA ALA A 46 1.18 -3.10 24.23
C ALA A 46 0.09 -4.17 24.16
N LEU A 47 0.47 -5.43 23.93
CA LEU A 47 -0.46 -6.54 23.80
C LEU A 47 -1.41 -6.43 22.60
N MET A 48 -0.99 -5.76 21.52
CA MET A 48 -1.81 -5.50 20.34
C MET A 48 -0.97 -5.57 19.07
N LEU A 49 -1.59 -6.00 17.98
CA LEU A 49 -1.01 -5.88 16.65
C LEU A 49 -1.29 -4.49 16.10
N TYR A 50 -0.37 -3.94 15.32
CA TYR A 50 -0.60 -2.68 14.65
C TYR A 50 -0.02 -2.63 13.25
N VAL A 51 -0.62 -1.80 12.40
CA VAL A 51 -0.17 -1.51 11.03
C VAL A 51 -0.04 0.00 10.90
N ALA A 52 1.17 0.49 10.68
CA ALA A 52 1.39 1.92 10.45
C ALA A 52 1.10 2.28 8.99
N VAL A 53 0.47 3.43 8.78
CA VAL A 53 0.06 3.93 7.46
C VAL A 53 0.43 5.39 7.30
N GLY A 54 0.78 5.77 6.09
CA GLY A 54 1.14 7.13 5.72
C GLY A 54 0.54 7.52 4.38
N LEU A 55 0.45 8.82 4.15
CA LEU A 55 0.20 9.38 2.83
C LEU A 55 1.37 10.30 2.49
N GLU A 56 2.15 9.95 1.48
CA GLU A 56 3.28 10.75 1.02
C GLU A 56 2.83 11.73 -0.07
N GLY A 57 3.52 12.86 -0.23
CA GLY A 57 3.20 13.86 -1.26
C GLY A 57 2.02 14.80 -0.96
N CYS A 58 1.24 14.55 0.10
CA CYS A 58 0.15 15.45 0.51
C CYS A 58 0.64 16.70 1.24
N SER A 59 0.01 17.85 0.96
CA SER A 59 0.12 19.02 1.84
C SER A 59 -0.74 18.80 3.09
N THR A 60 -0.18 18.13 4.11
CA THR A 60 -0.62 18.16 5.52
C THR A 60 -2.05 17.67 5.85
N SER A 61 -2.77 17.02 4.93
CA SER A 61 -4.12 16.52 5.21
C SER A 61 -4.05 15.29 6.12
N VAL A 62 -4.33 15.44 7.42
CA VAL A 62 -4.64 14.31 8.31
C VAL A 62 -5.89 13.63 7.74
N THR A 63 -5.71 12.47 7.13
CA THR A 63 -6.78 11.75 6.44
C THR A 63 -6.91 10.36 7.00
N GLU A 64 -8.14 9.87 7.12
CA GLU A 64 -8.42 8.52 7.60
C GLU A 64 -8.18 7.49 6.49
N VAL A 65 -7.49 6.40 6.85
CA VAL A 65 -7.13 5.27 6.00
C VAL A 65 -7.78 4.03 6.60
N ARG A 66 -8.48 3.24 5.78
CA ARG A 66 -9.03 1.95 6.21
C ARG A 66 -7.92 0.92 6.22
N VAL A 67 -7.81 0.10 7.26
CA VAL A 67 -6.74 -0.88 7.40
C VAL A 67 -7.31 -2.22 7.82
N GLU A 68 -7.01 -3.23 7.02
CA GLU A 68 -7.32 -4.63 7.27
C GLU A 68 -6.09 -5.33 7.86
N LEU A 69 -6.31 -6.09 8.92
CA LEU A 69 -5.36 -7.09 9.38
C LEU A 69 -5.75 -8.42 8.73
N GLN A 70 -4.87 -8.97 7.91
CA GLN A 70 -5.07 -10.27 7.28
C GLN A 70 -4.12 -11.31 7.86
N LYS A 71 -4.60 -12.54 7.95
CA LYS A 71 -3.93 -13.67 8.57
C LYS A 71 -3.84 -14.86 7.61
N GLY A 72 -2.72 -15.56 7.62
CA GLY A 72 -2.49 -16.78 6.86
C GLY A 72 -1.77 -17.87 7.67
N PRO A 73 -1.80 -19.13 7.20
CA PRO A 73 -1.14 -20.25 7.86
C PRO A 73 0.39 -20.27 7.65
N SER A 74 0.89 -19.54 6.65
CA SER A 74 2.32 -19.42 6.33
C SER A 74 2.64 -18.01 5.82
N ALA A 75 3.93 -17.68 5.73
CA ALA A 75 4.39 -16.42 5.15
C ALA A 75 4.01 -16.26 3.66
N SER A 76 3.69 -17.34 2.95
CA SER A 76 3.26 -17.28 1.54
C SER A 76 1.75 -17.11 1.37
N GLY A 77 0.97 -17.10 2.46
CA GLY A 77 -0.48 -17.12 2.42
C GLY A 77 -1.08 -18.51 2.13
N PRO A 78 -2.38 -18.60 1.79
CA PRO A 78 -3.29 -17.48 1.53
C PRO A 78 -3.57 -16.65 2.79
N PHE A 79 -3.79 -15.34 2.59
CA PHE A 79 -4.19 -14.42 3.67
C PHE A 79 -5.68 -14.12 3.58
N THR A 80 -6.32 -13.99 4.73
CA THR A 80 -7.74 -13.63 4.87
C THR A 80 -7.90 -12.56 5.93
N THR A 81 -8.76 -11.57 5.69
CA THR A 81 -9.07 -10.52 6.67
C THR A 81 -9.67 -11.11 7.94
N VAL A 82 -9.06 -10.78 9.08
CA VAL A 82 -9.50 -11.21 10.41
C VAL A 82 -9.97 -10.04 11.27
N ALA A 83 -9.54 -8.82 10.95
CA ALA A 83 -9.99 -7.60 11.59
C ALA A 83 -9.83 -6.41 10.63
N GLU A 84 -10.62 -5.35 10.86
CA GLU A 84 -10.54 -4.09 10.15
C GLU A 84 -10.67 -2.94 11.14
N THR A 85 -9.95 -1.86 10.91
CA THR A 85 -10.06 -0.62 11.67
C THR A 85 -9.61 0.57 10.80
N TYR A 86 -9.56 1.76 11.38
CA TYR A 86 -9.11 2.97 10.72
C TYR A 86 -7.90 3.57 11.44
N ALA A 87 -7.06 4.27 10.68
CA ALA A 87 -5.96 5.06 11.21
C ALA A 87 -5.84 6.37 10.45
N TYR A 88 -5.44 7.43 11.15
CA TYR A 88 -5.06 8.67 10.48
C TYR A 88 -3.67 8.53 9.84
N SER A 89 -3.49 9.15 8.68
CA SER A 89 -2.22 9.21 7.95
C SER A 89 -1.08 9.68 8.85
N GLY A 90 0.00 8.90 8.93
CA GLY A 90 1.13 9.11 9.84
C GLY A 90 1.00 8.39 11.19
N GLY A 91 -0.10 7.67 11.40
CA GLY A 91 -0.38 6.89 12.61
C GLY A 91 -0.40 5.38 12.37
N GLY A 92 -1.00 4.65 13.32
CA GLY A 92 -1.14 3.19 13.27
C GLY A 92 -2.56 2.74 13.57
N ALA A 93 -3.01 1.75 12.81
CA ALA A 93 -4.22 0.99 13.05
C ALA A 93 -3.92 -0.10 14.07
N TRP A 94 -4.62 -0.10 15.21
CA TRP A 94 -4.40 -1.05 16.29
C TRP A 94 -5.49 -2.11 16.32
N PHE A 95 -5.08 -3.35 16.50
CA PHE A 95 -5.93 -4.54 16.49
C PHE A 95 -5.75 -5.30 17.81
N ASP A 96 -6.87 -5.67 18.42
CA ASP A 96 -6.89 -6.42 19.67
C ASP A 96 -6.17 -7.78 19.54
N GLU A 97 -5.67 -8.28 20.67
CA GLU A 97 -4.83 -9.48 20.77
C GLU A 97 -5.53 -10.80 20.37
N GLY A 98 -6.85 -10.77 20.14
CA GLY A 98 -7.69 -11.95 19.93
C GLY A 98 -7.57 -12.66 18.58
N THR A 99 -6.65 -12.26 17.69
CA THR A 99 -6.55 -12.84 16.35
C THR A 99 -5.80 -14.19 16.30
N GLY A 100 -5.16 -14.59 17.40
CA GLY A 100 -4.51 -15.90 17.60
C GLY A 100 -3.16 -16.06 16.88
N CYS A 101 -2.65 -17.29 16.77
CA CYS A 101 -1.34 -17.55 16.17
C CYS A 101 -1.39 -17.63 14.63
N GLY A 102 -0.47 -16.96 13.93
CA GLY A 102 -0.37 -17.03 12.47
C GLY A 102 0.59 -16.00 11.86
N TYR A 103 0.67 -16.00 10.53
CA TYR A 103 1.37 -14.97 9.77
C TYR A 103 0.41 -13.85 9.42
N TYR A 104 0.85 -12.61 9.57
CA TYR A 104 0.02 -11.43 9.42
C TYR A 104 0.58 -10.47 8.37
N VAL A 105 -0.32 -9.87 7.60
CA VAL A 105 -0.05 -8.71 6.75
C VAL A 105 -1.08 -7.63 7.03
N GLY A 106 -0.66 -6.37 6.90
CA GLY A 106 -1.54 -5.22 6.92
C GLY A 106 -1.89 -4.82 5.50
N VAL A 107 -3.18 -4.58 5.22
CA VAL A 107 -3.62 -4.04 3.93
C VAL A 107 -4.31 -2.70 4.19
N ALA A 108 -3.71 -1.63 3.68
CA ALA A 108 -4.24 -0.28 3.80
C ALA A 108 -5.01 0.08 2.53
N HIS A 109 -6.11 0.80 2.69
CA HIS A 109 -6.93 1.30 1.60
C HIS A 109 -7.22 2.78 1.79
N TRP A 110 -6.99 3.55 0.74
CA TRP A 110 -7.28 4.96 0.70
C TRP A 110 -7.67 5.37 -0.73
N GLN A 111 -8.91 5.82 -0.89
CA GLN A 111 -9.50 6.10 -2.20
C GLN A 111 -9.36 4.87 -3.13
N ASP A 112 -8.73 5.05 -4.29
CA ASP A 112 -8.50 3.99 -5.28
C ASP A 112 -7.17 3.24 -5.07
N GLN A 113 -6.43 3.56 -4.00
CA GLN A 113 -5.14 2.94 -3.69
C GLN A 113 -5.29 1.83 -2.64
N THR A 114 -4.49 0.78 -2.80
CA THR A 114 -4.39 -0.32 -1.86
C THR A 114 -2.92 -0.70 -1.74
N GLU A 115 -2.41 -0.75 -0.52
CA GLU A 115 -1.02 -1.08 -0.23
C GLU A 115 -0.97 -2.19 0.81
N THR A 116 -0.17 -3.22 0.57
CA THR A 116 -0.01 -4.37 1.48
C THR A 116 1.39 -4.38 2.05
N SER A 117 1.52 -4.63 3.35
CA SER A 117 2.82 -4.78 3.99
C SER A 117 3.60 -5.91 3.30
N PRO A 118 4.78 -5.63 2.71
CA PRO A 118 5.48 -6.59 1.85
C PRO A 118 6.08 -7.76 2.62
N ASN A 119 6.29 -7.64 3.94
CA ASN A 119 6.88 -8.68 4.76
C ASN A 119 5.88 -9.21 5.79
N PRO A 120 5.31 -10.40 5.57
CA PRO A 120 4.46 -11.07 6.54
C PRO A 120 5.19 -11.32 7.85
N ALA A 121 4.54 -11.00 8.97
CA ALA A 121 5.11 -11.17 10.31
C ALA A 121 4.40 -12.30 11.06
N TYR A 122 5.15 -13.22 11.66
CA TYR A 122 4.57 -14.25 12.51
C TYR A 122 4.32 -13.71 13.92
N TYR A 123 3.10 -13.89 14.41
CA TYR A 123 2.73 -13.57 15.79
C TYR A 123 1.93 -14.72 16.41
N CYS A 124 2.20 -14.98 17.69
CA CYS A 124 1.53 -15.98 18.51
C CYS A 124 1.68 -15.57 19.97
N ASN A 125 0.56 -15.18 20.61
CA ASN A 125 0.43 -14.96 22.05
C ASN A 125 -0.71 -15.82 22.59
#